data_AF-A0A8T4QKW3-F1
#
_entry.id   AF-A0A8T4QKW3-F1
#
_cell.length_a   1.000
_cell.length_b   1.000
_cell.length_c   1.000
_cell.angle_alpha   90.00
_cell.angle_beta   90.00
_cell.angle_gamma   90.00
#
_symmetry.space_group_name_H-M   'P 1'
#
loop_
_entity.id
_entity.type
_entity.pdbx_description
1 polymer ?
#
loop_
_entity_poly.entity_id
_entity_poly.type
_entity_poly.pdbx_seq_one_letter_code
_entity_poly.pdbx_strand_id
1 'polypeptide(L)'
;MTIDKKELTKLSPEERIKKLKLMEEERKKEVNEIEELIKKSMHELKTDKIAGEIAPEQRAVDISRLFETKGEDRLERTAREEAPQLIKGTKGYQAIVQTYEAYSQLSRFYSIVSMGGNLTEEQKTAIGQIGERISTAERYMTEGEKSASKLDASRIVLYKLKKETGL
;
A
#
# COMPACT_ATOMS: atom_id res chain seq x y z
N MET A 1 16.57 -26.63 41.99
CA MET A 1 16.27 -27.12 43.35
C MET A 1 17.14 -28.32 43.73
N THR A 2 17.87 -28.24 44.84
CA THR A 2 18.68 -29.35 45.37
C THR A 2 17.82 -30.18 46.33
N ILE A 3 17.67 -31.48 46.07
CA ILE A 3 16.84 -32.37 46.91
C ILE A 3 17.59 -32.71 48.20
N ASP A 4 17.05 -32.36 49.36
CA ASP A 4 17.54 -32.89 50.63
C ASP A 4 16.94 -34.29 50.89
N LYS A 5 17.74 -35.30 50.58
CA LYS A 5 17.37 -36.71 50.76
C LYS A 5 17.07 -37.05 52.23
N LYS A 6 17.63 -36.31 53.19
CA LYS A 6 17.44 -36.56 54.64
C LYS A 6 16.08 -36.08 55.15
N GLU A 7 15.44 -35.14 54.46
CA GLU A 7 14.09 -34.71 54.81
C GLU A 7 13.01 -35.64 54.24
N LEU A 8 13.23 -36.18 53.04
CA LEU A 8 12.31 -37.11 52.40
C LEU A 8 12.18 -38.43 53.17
N THR A 9 13.25 -38.89 53.82
CA THR A 9 13.24 -40.13 54.61
C THR A 9 12.49 -40.00 55.93
N LYS A 10 12.29 -38.78 56.44
CA LYS A 10 11.52 -38.50 57.66
C LYS A 10 10.00 -38.53 57.45
N LEU A 11 9.55 -38.43 56.19
CA LEU A 11 8.13 -38.50 55.83
C LEU A 11 7.65 -39.94 55.75
N SER A 12 6.35 -40.14 56.01
CA SER A 12 5.69 -41.42 55.76
C SER A 12 5.77 -41.79 54.26
N PRO A 13 5.70 -43.08 53.90
CA PRO A 13 5.80 -43.51 52.50
C PRO A 13 4.80 -42.81 51.57
N GLU A 14 3.56 -42.61 52.01
CA GLU A 14 2.52 -41.96 51.23
C GLU A 14 2.80 -40.46 50.99
N GLU A 15 3.20 -39.75 52.04
CA GLU A 15 3.57 -38.33 51.97
C GLU A 15 4.82 -38.11 51.11
N ARG A 16 5.78 -39.04 51.19
CA ARG A 16 6.98 -39.03 50.36
C ARG A 16 6.64 -39.15 48.88
N ILE A 17 5.74 -40.07 48.51
CA ILE A 17 5.29 -40.23 47.12
C ILE A 17 4.57 -38.97 46.63
N LYS A 18 3.68 -38.41 47.44
CA LYS A 18 2.93 -37.19 47.09
C LYS A 18 3.89 -36.01 46.86
N LYS A 19 4.87 -35.82 47.75
CA LYS A 19 5.88 -34.76 47.62
C LYS A 19 6.76 -34.96 46.38
N LEU A 20 7.19 -36.18 46.09
CA LEU A 20 7.97 -36.49 44.89
C LEU A 20 7.20 -36.23 43.59
N LYS A 21 5.91 -36.55 43.52
CA LYS A 21 5.07 -36.27 42.35
C LYS A 21 4.88 -34.77 42.11
N LEU A 22 4.63 -33.99 43.17
CA LEU A 22 4.52 -32.53 43.06
C LEU A 22 5.81 -31.92 42.53
N MET A 23 6.97 -32.36 43.04
CA MET A 23 8.27 -31.91 42.54
C MET A 23 8.53 -32.32 41.09
N GLU A 24 8.01 -33.48 40.65
CA GLU A 24 8.10 -33.90 39.26
C GLU A 24 7.26 -33.00 38.34
N GLU A 25 6.05 -32.62 38.77
CA GLU A 25 5.20 -31.68 38.04
C GLU A 25 5.79 -30.28 37.96
N GLU A 26 6.36 -29.77 39.06
CA GLU A 26 7.07 -28.48 39.08
C GLU A 26 8.26 -28.50 38.11
N ARG A 27 9.07 -29.58 38.13
CA ARG A 27 10.16 -29.74 37.17
C ARG A 27 9.69 -29.79 35.72
N LYS A 28 8.56 -30.44 35.44
CA LYS A 28 8.00 -30.46 34.07
C LYS A 28 7.58 -29.05 33.62
N LYS A 29 7.02 -28.24 34.52
CA LYS A 29 6.68 -26.84 34.22
C LYS A 29 7.94 -26.01 33.97
N GLU A 30 8.95 -26.12 34.83
CA GLU A 30 10.25 -25.44 34.66
C GLU A 30 10.89 -25.81 33.32
N VAL A 31 10.88 -27.10 32.94
CA VAL A 31 11.42 -27.55 31.64
C VAL A 31 10.66 -26.94 30.47
N ASN A 32 9.32 -26.91 30.52
CA ASN A 32 8.52 -26.31 29.46
C ASN A 32 8.79 -24.80 29.33
N GLU A 33 8.91 -24.08 30.44
CA GLU A 33 9.23 -22.65 30.45
C GLU A 33 10.62 -22.38 29.87
N ILE A 34 11.61 -23.21 30.20
CA ILE A 34 12.96 -23.16 29.63
C ILE A 34 12.91 -23.43 28.12
N GLU A 35 12.16 -24.43 27.67
CA GLU A 35 12.01 -24.74 26.24
C GLU A 35 11.37 -23.59 25.46
N GLU A 36 10.35 -22.94 26.01
CA GLU A 36 9.72 -21.77 25.40
C GLU A 36 10.70 -20.58 25.32
N LEU A 37 11.48 -20.34 26.38
CA LEU A 37 12.54 -19.32 26.37
C LEU A 37 13.63 -19.61 25.33
N ILE A 38 14.02 -20.88 25.17
CA ILE A 38 14.98 -21.30 24.14
C ILE A 38 14.40 -21.05 22.74
N LYS A 39 13.16 -21.46 22.47
CA LYS A 39 12.50 -21.21 21.18
C LYS A 39 12.42 -19.73 20.86
N LYS A 40 12.02 -18.90 21.84
CA LYS A 40 11.93 -17.45 21.69
C LYS A 40 13.30 -16.83 21.39
N SER A 41 14.33 -17.23 22.14
CA SER A 41 15.71 -16.75 21.94
C SER A 41 16.27 -17.17 20.57
N MET A 42 15.98 -18.40 20.11
CA MET A 42 16.35 -18.85 18.76
C MET A 42 15.63 -18.06 17.67
N HIS A 43 14.37 -17.67 17.89
CA HIS A 43 13.63 -16.85 16.95
C HIS A 43 14.20 -15.43 16.87
N GLU A 44 14.49 -14.81 18.02
CA GLU A 44 15.15 -13.49 18.09
C GLU A 44 16.52 -13.50 17.39
N LEU A 45 17.37 -14.50 17.64
CA LEU A 45 18.66 -14.65 16.95
C LEU A 45 18.54 -14.81 15.42
N LYS A 46 17.48 -15.47 14.93
CA LYS A 46 17.24 -15.58 13.49
C LYS A 46 16.83 -14.24 12.90
N THR A 47 15.95 -13.51 13.59
CA THR A 47 15.48 -12.18 13.16
C THR A 47 16.62 -11.15 13.16
N ASP A 48 17.48 -11.16 14.17
CA ASP A 48 18.64 -10.25 14.25
C ASP A 48 19.69 -10.53 13.17
N LYS A 49 19.91 -11.79 12.80
CA LYS A 49 20.79 -12.14 11.68
C LYS A 49 20.26 -11.65 10.34
N ILE A 50 18.95 -11.76 10.13
CA ILE A 50 18.28 -11.24 8.93
C ILE A 50 18.40 -9.71 8.87
N ALA A 51 18.27 -9.02 10.01
CA ALA A 51 18.47 -7.57 10.08
C ALA A 51 19.91 -7.14 9.76
N GLY A 52 20.91 -7.94 10.14
CA GLY A 52 22.32 -7.70 9.83
C GLY A 52 22.71 -7.93 8.36
N GLU A 53 22.14 -8.94 7.71
CA GLU A 53 22.40 -9.24 6.28
C GLU A 53 21.65 -8.32 5.31
N ILE A 54 20.51 -7.74 5.72
CA ILE A 54 19.71 -6.84 4.88
C ILE A 54 20.22 -5.39 4.95
N ALA A 55 21.03 -5.02 5.94
CA ALA A 55 21.60 -3.68 6.01
C ALA A 55 22.60 -3.47 4.86
N PRO A 56 22.26 -2.64 3.84
CA PRO A 56 23.15 -2.44 2.71
C PRO A 56 24.43 -1.75 3.18
N GLU A 57 25.59 -2.16 2.66
CA GLU A 57 26.85 -1.44 2.87
C GLU A 57 26.65 0.04 2.53
N GLN A 58 26.75 0.91 3.54
CA GLN A 58 26.66 2.35 3.32
C GLN A 58 27.96 2.84 2.68
N ARG A 59 28.02 2.78 1.35
CA ARG A 59 29.06 3.49 0.58
C ARG A 59 28.71 4.97 0.61
N ALA A 60 29.67 5.80 1.02
CA ALA A 60 29.52 7.24 0.90
C ALA A 60 29.36 7.60 -0.59
N VAL A 61 28.14 7.96 -0.99
CA VAL A 61 27.84 8.42 -2.34
C VAL A 61 28.22 9.90 -2.40
N ASP A 62 29.17 10.23 -3.28
CA ASP A 62 29.50 11.62 -3.58
C ASP A 62 28.35 12.26 -4.35
N ILE A 63 27.45 12.90 -3.61
CA ILE A 63 26.30 13.63 -4.15
C ILE A 63 26.70 14.99 -4.72
N SER A 64 27.94 15.45 -4.52
CA SER A 64 28.39 16.77 -5.00
C SER A 64 28.26 16.88 -6.52
N ARG A 65 28.51 15.78 -7.24
CA ARG A 65 28.32 15.68 -8.69
C ARG A 65 26.88 15.93 -9.17
N LEU A 66 25.88 15.67 -8.33
CA LEU A 66 24.47 15.96 -8.64
C LEU A 66 24.16 17.46 -8.60
N PHE A 67 24.95 18.23 -7.86
CA PHE A 67 24.82 19.68 -7.71
C PHE A 67 25.87 20.48 -8.49
N GLU A 68 26.93 19.84 -8.97
CA GLU A 68 27.98 20.45 -9.82
C GLU A 68 27.45 20.86 -11.20
N THR A 69 26.49 20.12 -11.75
CA THR A 69 25.70 20.59 -12.89
C THR A 69 24.61 21.53 -12.40
N LYS A 70 24.95 22.81 -12.26
CA LYS A 70 23.97 23.91 -12.20
C LYS A 70 22.88 23.69 -13.23
N GLY A 71 21.66 23.53 -12.75
CA GLY A 71 20.48 23.51 -13.60
C GLY A 71 19.30 22.88 -12.89
N GLU A 72 18.67 23.64 -11.99
CA GLU A 72 17.24 23.44 -11.65
C GLU A 72 16.41 23.25 -12.94
N ASP A 73 16.86 23.83 -14.05
CA ASP A 73 16.30 23.67 -15.40
C ASP A 73 16.34 22.25 -15.99
N ARG A 74 17.20 21.31 -15.55
CA ARG A 74 17.36 20.02 -16.27
C ARG A 74 16.32 18.98 -15.91
N LEU A 75 16.00 18.78 -14.63
CA LEU A 75 14.93 17.85 -14.23
C LEU A 75 13.57 18.33 -14.71
N GLU A 76 13.29 19.64 -14.57
CA GLU A 76 12.08 20.25 -15.13
C GLU A 76 12.07 20.25 -16.66
N ARG A 77 13.21 20.46 -17.36
CA ARG A 77 13.26 20.31 -18.83
C ARG A 77 13.05 18.88 -19.26
N THR A 78 13.66 17.88 -18.64
CA THR A 78 13.49 16.49 -19.05
C THR A 78 12.04 16.05 -18.83
N ALA A 79 11.42 16.46 -17.72
CA ALA A 79 9.99 16.24 -17.50
C ALA A 79 9.10 17.00 -18.52
N ARG A 80 9.47 18.21 -18.93
CA ARG A 80 8.76 19.01 -19.96
C ARG A 80 9.05 18.59 -21.42
N GLU A 81 10.17 17.93 -21.68
CA GLU A 81 10.57 17.43 -22.99
C GLU A 81 9.92 16.05 -23.25
N GLU A 82 9.69 15.24 -22.22
CA GLU A 82 8.92 13.99 -22.31
C GLU A 82 7.40 14.21 -22.23
N ALA A 83 6.92 15.19 -21.46
CA ALA A 83 5.51 15.57 -21.47
C ALA A 83 5.21 16.40 -22.74
N PRO A 84 4.18 16.06 -23.52
CA PRO A 84 3.85 16.84 -24.70
C PRO A 84 3.51 18.29 -24.30
N GLN A 85 4.26 19.26 -24.82
CA GLN A 85 4.10 20.67 -24.45
C GLN A 85 2.67 21.16 -24.73
N LEU A 86 2.00 21.65 -23.68
CA LEU A 86 0.65 22.19 -23.74
C LEU A 86 0.63 23.57 -24.40
N ILE A 87 0.64 23.59 -25.73
CA ILE A 87 0.44 24.82 -26.49
C ILE A 87 -1.06 25.14 -26.52
N LYS A 88 -1.45 26.37 -26.11
CA LYS A 88 -2.84 26.84 -26.19
C LYS A 88 -3.39 26.64 -27.59
N GLY A 89 -4.55 25.96 -27.69
CA GLY A 89 -5.18 25.62 -28.97
C GLY A 89 -4.83 24.23 -29.51
N THR A 90 -3.95 23.48 -28.87
CA THR A 90 -3.72 22.06 -29.20
C THR A 90 -4.81 21.15 -28.62
N LYS A 91 -4.97 19.97 -29.21
CA LYS A 91 -5.93 18.94 -28.78
C LYS A 91 -5.77 18.58 -27.29
N GLY A 92 -4.54 18.51 -26.79
CA GLY A 92 -4.23 18.25 -25.38
C GLY A 92 -4.74 19.35 -24.45
N TYR A 93 -4.45 20.62 -24.77
CA TYR A 93 -4.93 21.77 -24.00
C TYR A 93 -6.47 21.84 -23.95
N GLN A 94 -7.12 21.62 -25.10
CA GLN A 94 -8.59 21.61 -25.16
C GLN A 94 -9.18 20.49 -24.29
N ALA A 95 -8.61 19.28 -24.33
CA ALA A 95 -9.09 18.14 -23.53
C ALA A 95 -9.01 18.40 -22.01
N ILE A 96 -7.97 19.11 -21.56
CA ILE A 96 -7.77 19.47 -20.14
C ILE A 96 -8.77 20.54 -19.68
N VAL A 97 -8.99 21.60 -20.46
CA VAL A 97 -9.99 22.63 -20.11
C VAL A 97 -11.38 22.01 -20.00
N GLN A 98 -11.66 21.07 -20.90
CA GLN A 98 -12.92 20.38 -21.06
C GLN A 98 -13.19 19.27 -20.03
N THR A 99 -12.23 18.94 -19.17
CA THR A 99 -12.39 17.88 -18.17
C THR A 99 -13.35 18.29 -17.04
N TYR A 100 -13.47 19.58 -16.76
CA TYR A 100 -14.43 20.12 -15.78
C TYR A 100 -15.89 19.91 -16.20
N GLU A 101 -16.17 20.05 -17.49
CA GLU A 101 -17.49 19.78 -18.06
C GLU A 101 -17.77 18.28 -18.11
N ALA A 102 -16.75 17.47 -18.44
CA ALA A 102 -16.84 16.01 -18.48
C ALA A 102 -17.36 15.42 -17.16
N TYR A 103 -16.79 15.85 -16.02
CA TYR A 103 -17.25 15.40 -14.70
C TYR A 103 -18.74 15.67 -14.49
N SER A 104 -19.17 16.90 -14.77
CA SER A 104 -20.54 17.35 -14.50
C SER A 104 -21.55 16.60 -15.38
N GLN A 105 -21.20 16.33 -16.64
CA GLN A 105 -22.04 15.55 -17.56
C GLN A 105 -22.13 14.09 -17.14
N LEU A 106 -20.99 13.45 -16.83
CA LEU A 106 -20.97 12.08 -16.33
C LEU A 106 -21.76 11.94 -15.03
N SER A 107 -21.63 12.89 -14.10
CA SER A 107 -22.40 12.87 -12.85
C SER A 107 -23.91 12.96 -13.09
N ARG A 108 -24.35 13.71 -14.11
CA ARG A 108 -25.78 13.77 -14.50
C ARG A 108 -26.26 12.44 -15.07
N PHE A 109 -25.48 11.83 -15.98
CA PHE A 109 -25.82 10.50 -16.51
C PHE A 109 -25.85 9.45 -15.41
N TYR A 110 -24.89 9.50 -14.49
CA TYR A 110 -24.83 8.59 -13.36
C TYR A 110 -26.06 8.75 -12.45
N SER A 111 -26.50 9.99 -12.22
CA SER A 111 -27.75 10.24 -11.47
C SER A 111 -28.95 9.57 -12.13
N ILE A 112 -29.08 9.64 -13.47
CA ILE A 112 -30.19 9.01 -14.21
C ILE A 112 -30.16 7.49 -13.98
N VAL A 113 -29.01 6.85 -14.16
CA VAL A 113 -28.86 5.39 -14.00
C VAL A 113 -29.09 4.97 -12.55
N SER A 114 -28.55 5.71 -11.59
CA SER A 114 -28.71 5.42 -10.15
C SER A 114 -30.16 5.53 -9.65
N MET A 115 -30.99 6.32 -10.34
CA MET A 115 -32.42 6.43 -10.07
C MET A 115 -33.25 5.35 -10.80
N GLY A 116 -32.61 4.37 -11.44
CA GLY A 116 -33.26 3.31 -12.22
C GLY A 116 -33.68 3.74 -13.62
N GLY A 117 -33.19 4.89 -14.10
CA GLY A 117 -33.41 5.37 -15.46
C GLY A 117 -32.47 4.73 -16.48
N ASN A 118 -32.89 4.68 -17.73
CA ASN A 118 -32.06 4.19 -18.84
C ASN A 118 -31.44 5.34 -19.62
N LEU A 119 -30.21 5.14 -20.08
CA LEU A 119 -29.56 6.08 -20.98
C LEU A 119 -30.02 5.86 -22.42
N THR A 120 -30.28 6.97 -23.10
CA THR A 120 -30.49 6.99 -24.55
C THR A 120 -29.20 6.64 -25.29
N GLU A 121 -29.32 6.17 -26.54
CA GLU A 121 -28.14 5.87 -27.36
C GLU A 121 -27.23 7.09 -27.57
N GLU A 122 -27.81 8.28 -27.72
CA GLU A 122 -27.05 9.54 -27.79
C GLU A 122 -26.22 9.80 -26.53
N GLN A 123 -26.79 9.53 -25.34
CA GLN A 123 -26.08 9.65 -24.07
C GLN A 123 -24.98 8.60 -23.92
N LYS A 124 -25.19 7.38 -24.40
CA LYS A 124 -24.15 6.33 -24.42
C LYS A 124 -23.00 6.71 -25.36
N THR A 125 -23.29 7.25 -26.55
CA THR A 125 -22.27 7.78 -27.45
C THR A 125 -21.51 8.95 -26.81
N ALA A 126 -22.21 9.86 -26.14
CA ALA A 126 -21.59 10.96 -25.41
C ALA A 126 -20.64 10.47 -24.31
N ILE A 127 -21.01 9.42 -23.55
CA ILE A 127 -20.14 8.78 -22.56
C ILE A 127 -18.85 8.25 -23.21
N GLY A 128 -18.94 7.64 -24.39
CA GLY A 128 -17.79 7.17 -25.16
C GLY A 128 -16.84 8.32 -25.52
N GLN A 129 -17.37 9.40 -26.11
CA GLN A 129 -16.60 10.58 -26.49
C GLN A 129 -15.95 11.29 -25.29
N ILE A 130 -16.68 11.36 -24.17
CA ILE A 130 -16.13 11.88 -22.91
C ILE A 130 -14.99 10.99 -22.41
N GLY A 131 -15.12 9.66 -22.53
CA GLY A 131 -14.07 8.71 -22.20
C GLY A 131 -12.79 8.94 -23.02
N GLU A 132 -12.91 9.11 -24.34
CA GLU A 132 -11.77 9.41 -25.21
C GLU A 132 -11.10 10.75 -24.85
N ARG A 133 -11.89 11.77 -24.49
CA ARG A 133 -11.38 13.06 -24.02
C ARG A 133 -10.61 12.93 -22.71
N ILE A 134 -11.13 12.16 -21.76
CA ILE A 134 -10.46 11.88 -20.47
C ILE A 134 -9.13 11.16 -20.71
N SER A 135 -9.13 10.09 -21.51
CA SER A 135 -7.91 9.36 -21.86
C SER A 135 -6.91 10.21 -22.64
N THR A 136 -7.39 11.14 -23.47
CA THR A 136 -6.53 12.12 -24.13
C THR A 136 -5.91 13.04 -23.10
N ALA A 137 -6.71 13.68 -22.23
CA ALA A 137 -6.21 14.57 -21.19
C ALA A 137 -5.16 13.90 -20.28
N GLU A 138 -5.36 12.64 -19.89
CA GLU A 138 -4.41 11.87 -19.09
C GLU A 138 -3.01 11.78 -19.69
N ARG A 139 -2.89 11.78 -21.03
CA ARG A 139 -1.60 11.70 -21.73
C ARG A 139 -0.83 13.01 -21.73
N TYR A 140 -1.51 14.13 -21.46
CA TYR A 140 -0.92 15.47 -21.47
C TYR A 140 -0.78 16.09 -20.08
N MET A 141 -1.24 15.41 -19.02
CA MET A 141 -1.20 15.92 -17.65
C MET A 141 -0.18 15.17 -16.80
N THR A 142 0.54 15.91 -15.95
CA THR A 142 1.36 15.32 -14.88
C THR A 142 0.48 14.81 -13.75
N GLU A 143 0.95 13.86 -12.93
CA GLU A 143 0.18 13.32 -11.80
C GLU A 143 -0.35 14.40 -10.84
N GLY A 144 0.44 15.45 -10.56
CA GLY A 144 0.00 16.57 -9.74
C GLY A 144 -1.16 17.37 -10.35
N GLU A 145 -1.18 17.54 -11.67
CA GLU A 145 -2.26 18.22 -12.39
C GLU A 145 -3.51 17.34 -12.49
N LYS A 146 -3.36 16.01 -12.61
CA LYS A 146 -4.47 15.06 -12.64
C LYS A 146 -5.29 15.12 -11.36
N SER A 147 -4.64 15.18 -10.20
CA SER A 147 -5.32 15.29 -8.90
C SER A 147 -5.94 16.67 -8.63
N ALA A 148 -5.35 17.74 -9.18
CA ALA A 148 -5.92 19.09 -9.07
C ALA A 148 -7.12 19.31 -10.01
N SER A 149 -7.14 18.62 -11.14
CA SER A 149 -8.28 18.60 -12.06
C SER A 149 -9.33 17.58 -11.62
N LYS A 150 -10.60 17.76 -12.01
CA LYS A 150 -11.66 16.77 -11.75
C LYS A 150 -11.48 15.45 -12.55
N LEU A 151 -10.29 15.16 -13.05
CA LEU A 151 -10.00 14.01 -13.92
C LEU A 151 -10.19 12.68 -13.18
N ASP A 152 -9.64 12.53 -11.98
CA ASP A 152 -9.81 11.31 -11.19
C ASP A 152 -11.26 11.07 -10.81
N ALA A 153 -11.97 12.13 -10.40
CA ALA A 153 -13.40 12.07 -10.14
C ALA A 153 -14.19 11.67 -11.40
N SER A 154 -13.82 12.20 -12.57
CA SER A 154 -14.45 11.85 -13.85
C SER A 154 -14.21 10.40 -14.23
N ARG A 155 -13.00 9.87 -14.02
CA ARG A 155 -12.66 8.46 -14.27
C ARG A 155 -13.49 7.52 -13.41
N ILE A 156 -13.63 7.83 -12.13
CA ILE A 156 -14.42 7.03 -11.18
C ILE A 156 -15.87 6.98 -11.63
N VAL A 157 -16.47 8.13 -11.97
CA VAL A 157 -17.87 8.18 -12.41
C VAL A 157 -18.05 7.49 -13.76
N LEU A 158 -17.12 7.68 -14.71
CA LEU A 158 -17.13 7.00 -16.00
C LEU A 158 -17.09 5.47 -15.83
N TYR A 159 -16.22 4.98 -14.96
CA TYR A 159 -16.11 3.54 -14.66
C TYR A 159 -17.41 2.99 -14.09
N LYS A 160 -18.02 3.68 -13.12
CA LYS A 160 -19.30 3.26 -12.54
C LYS A 160 -20.41 3.24 -13.58
N LEU A 161 -20.50 4.27 -14.42
CA LEU A 161 -21.43 4.33 -15.54
C LEU A 161 -21.29 3.14 -16.46
N LYS A 162 -20.08 2.88 -16.96
CA LYS A 162 -19.79 1.75 -17.86
C LYS A 162 -20.21 0.42 -17.26
N LYS A 163 -19.90 0.19 -15.98
CA LYS A 163 -20.29 -1.01 -15.25
C LYS A 163 -21.81 -1.19 -15.15
N GLU A 164 -22.55 -0.11 -14.87
CA GLU A 164 -24.00 -0.16 -14.71
C GLU A 164 -24.75 -0.24 -16.05
N THR A 165 -24.16 0.28 -17.13
CA THR A 165 -24.81 0.36 -18.45
C THR A 165 -24.33 -0.70 -19.45
N GLY A 166 -23.29 -1.48 -19.09
CA GLY A 166 -22.69 -2.50 -19.97
C GLY A 166 -21.87 -1.93 -21.13
N LEU A 167 -21.29 -0.72 -20.96
CA LEU A 167 -20.45 -0.03 -21.95
C LEU A 167 -18.94 -0.23 -21.70
#